data_AF-A0A4V1VK89-F1
#
_entry.id   AF-A0A4V1VK89-F1
#
_cell.length_a   1.000
_cell.length_b   1.000
_cell.length_c   1.000
_cell.angle_alpha   90.00
_cell.angle_beta   90.00
_cell.angle_gamma   90.00
#
_symmetry.space_group_name_H-M   'P 1'
#
loop_
_entity.id
_entity.type
_entity.pdbx_description
1 polymer ?
#
loop_
_entity_poly.entity_id
_entity_poly.type
_entity_poly.pdbx_seq_one_letter_code
_entity_poly.pdbx_strand_id
1 'polypeptide(L)'
;MSDLTKPLQDAIAEAEALIEGAPFIRTEQDLLEGYDYLAGRIRMAMQMAFDHDLDRPVFINPTHQYSRQGLDNPDAIYFNAYLKEGVEYVVRGRRGTSADLSFQVMGGTYS
;
A
#
# COMPACT_ATOMS: atom_id res chain seq x y z
N MET A 1 25.24 1.79 18.13
CA MET A 1 24.06 1.22 17.46
C MET A 1 23.89 1.97 16.16
N SER A 2 23.71 1.28 15.04
CA SER A 2 23.31 1.93 13.78
C SER A 2 21.96 2.62 14.00
N ASP A 3 21.74 3.75 13.34
CA ASP A 3 20.43 4.40 13.31
C ASP A 3 19.45 3.45 12.61
N LEU A 4 18.54 2.87 13.39
CA LEU A 4 17.56 1.88 12.93
C LEU A 4 16.58 2.46 11.92
N THR A 5 16.38 3.79 11.93
CA THR A 5 15.43 4.47 11.05
C THR A 5 16.07 5.02 9.78
N LYS A 6 17.40 5.06 9.72
CA LYS A 6 18.14 5.63 8.60
C LYS A 6 17.72 5.07 7.23
N PRO A 7 17.53 3.75 7.03
CA PRO A 7 17.09 3.23 5.73
C PRO A 7 15.72 3.76 5.28
N LEU A 8 14.78 3.92 6.22
CA LEU A 8 13.46 4.49 5.91
C LEU A 8 13.57 5.98 5.55
N GLN A 9 14.37 6.74 6.29
CA GLN A 9 14.61 8.15 6.00
C GLN A 9 15.26 8.34 4.62
N ASP A 10 16.24 7.50 4.29
CA ASP A 10 16.93 7.56 3.00
C ASP A 10 15.97 7.22 1.85
N ALA A 11 15.11 6.20 2.01
CA ALA A 11 14.10 5.86 1.01
C ALA A 11 13.06 6.97 0.81
N ILE A 12 12.66 7.67 1.89
CA ILE A 12 11.77 8.83 1.79
C ILE A 12 12.45 9.96 1.02
N ALA A 13 13.71 10.29 1.35
CA ALA A 13 14.45 11.34 0.66
C ALA A 13 14.67 11.04 -0.84
N GLU A 14 14.93 9.77 -1.19
CA GLU A 14 14.99 9.33 -2.59
C GLU A 14 13.65 9.53 -3.29
N ALA A 15 12.54 9.16 -2.64
CA ALA A 15 11.21 9.33 -3.18
C ALA A 15 10.82 10.82 -3.35
N GLU A 16 11.23 11.70 -2.43
CA GLU A 16 11.07 13.15 -2.57
C GLU A 16 11.78 13.66 -3.84
N ALA A 17 13.04 13.26 -4.06
CA ALA A 17 13.79 13.63 -5.26
C ALA A 17 13.13 13.11 -6.55
N LEU A 18 12.49 11.93 -6.51
CA LEU A 18 11.71 11.41 -7.65
C LEU A 18 10.47 12.27 -7.95
N ILE A 19 9.78 12.76 -6.92
CA ILE A 19 8.66 13.69 -7.09
C ILE A 19 9.15 15.00 -7.68
N GLU A 20 10.16 15.63 -7.08
CA GLU A 20 10.71 16.92 -7.51
C GLU A 20 11.26 16.89 -8.94
N GLY A 21 11.90 15.78 -9.32
CA GLY A 21 12.53 15.59 -10.63
C GLY A 21 11.58 15.15 -11.75
N ALA A 22 10.30 14.90 -11.45
CA ALA A 22 9.38 14.36 -12.44
C ALA A 22 9.02 15.39 -13.54
N PRO A 23 9.09 15.01 -14.84
CA PRO A 23 8.95 15.95 -15.97
C PRO A 23 7.54 16.55 -16.12
N PHE A 24 6.56 16.03 -15.38
CA PHE A 24 5.18 16.51 -15.36
C PHE A 24 4.86 17.47 -14.22
N ILE A 25 5.79 17.70 -13.28
CA ILE A 25 5.67 18.76 -12.28
C ILE A 25 5.99 20.10 -12.96
N ARG A 26 4.97 20.95 -13.14
CA ARG A 26 5.09 22.23 -13.86
C ARG A 26 4.72 23.42 -13.00
N THR A 27 3.99 23.19 -11.93
CA THR A 27 3.48 24.19 -11.01
C THR A 27 3.75 23.80 -9.56
N GLU A 28 3.63 24.75 -8.65
CA GLU A 28 3.66 24.48 -7.21
C GLU A 28 2.55 23.51 -6.79
N GLN A 29 1.36 23.63 -7.39
CA GLN A 29 0.25 22.73 -7.12
C GLN A 29 0.60 21.27 -7.48
N ASP A 30 1.22 21.02 -8.63
CA ASP A 30 1.62 19.67 -9.03
C ASP A 30 2.61 19.06 -8.00
N LEU A 31 3.56 19.88 -7.52
CA LEU A 31 4.54 19.47 -6.53
C LEU A 31 3.88 19.11 -5.19
N LEU A 32 2.94 19.93 -4.73
CA LEU A 32 2.18 19.68 -3.50
C LEU A 32 1.31 18.42 -3.60
N GLU A 33 0.68 18.19 -4.75
CA GLU A 33 -0.07 16.95 -5.00
C GLU A 33 0.85 15.72 -5.04
N GLY A 34 2.07 15.86 -5.59
CA GLY A 34 3.09 14.82 -5.54
C GLY A 34 3.52 14.47 -4.11
N TYR A 35 3.67 15.48 -3.24
CA TYR A 35 3.97 15.26 -1.82
C TYR A 35 2.81 14.64 -1.05
N ASP A 36 1.56 15.03 -1.33
CA ASP A 36 0.38 14.38 -0.74
C ASP A 36 0.31 12.90 -1.15
N TYR A 37 0.57 12.60 -2.43
CA TYR A 37 0.69 11.24 -2.92
C TYR A 37 1.78 10.46 -2.18
N LEU A 38 2.99 11.03 -2.04
CA LEU A 38 4.10 10.42 -1.31
C LEU A 38 3.72 10.12 0.15
N ALA A 39 3.05 11.06 0.84
CA ALA A 39 2.59 10.84 2.21
C ALA A 39 1.65 9.61 2.30
N GLY A 40 0.76 9.43 1.32
CA GLY A 40 -0.06 8.23 1.20
C GLY A 40 0.78 6.95 0.99
N ARG A 41 1.81 7.00 0.14
CA ARG A 41 2.72 5.86 -0.09
C ARG A 41 3.49 5.46 1.15
N ILE A 42 3.95 6.42 1.95
CA ILE A 42 4.64 6.17 3.22
C ILE A 42 3.69 5.47 4.19
N ARG A 43 2.44 5.93 4.31
CA ARG A 43 1.41 5.27 5.15
C ARG A 43 1.20 3.82 4.71
N MET A 44 1.03 3.60 3.41
CA MET A 44 0.87 2.26 2.84
C MET A 44 2.06 1.35 3.18
N ALA A 45 3.29 1.84 2.97
CA ALA A 45 4.51 1.06 3.19
C ALA A 45 4.66 0.64 4.65
N MET A 46 4.39 1.57 5.59
CA MET A 46 4.41 1.27 7.02
C MET A 46 3.33 0.26 7.39
N GLN A 47 2.10 0.42 6.89
CA GLN A 47 1.02 -0.51 7.18
C GLN A 47 1.33 -1.91 6.67
N MET A 48 1.78 -2.03 5.42
CA MET A 48 2.14 -3.32 4.81
C MET A 48 3.31 -4.00 5.53
N ALA A 49 4.27 -3.22 6.03
CA ALA A 49 5.43 -3.73 6.76
C ALA A 49 5.08 -4.32 8.14
N PHE A 50 4.04 -3.83 8.82
CA PHE A 50 3.79 -4.15 10.23
C PHE A 50 2.41 -4.74 10.53
N ASP A 51 1.38 -4.41 9.75
CA ASP A 51 0.00 -4.81 10.05
C ASP A 51 -0.33 -6.18 9.44
N HIS A 52 0.51 -7.17 9.70
CA HIS A 52 0.27 -8.54 9.25
C HIS A 52 0.67 -9.58 10.30
N ASP A 53 0.00 -10.72 10.27
CA ASP A 53 0.33 -11.91 11.06
C ASP A 53 0.23 -13.11 10.12
N LEU A 54 1.35 -13.81 9.91
CA LEU A 54 1.39 -14.94 8.97
C LEU A 54 0.78 -16.22 9.54
N ASP A 55 0.70 -16.34 10.87
CA ASP A 55 0.06 -17.47 11.55
C ASP A 55 -1.44 -17.22 11.72
N ARG A 56 -1.84 -15.95 11.80
CA ARG A 56 -3.24 -15.51 11.87
C ARG A 56 -3.51 -14.40 10.85
N PRO A 57 -3.59 -14.72 9.54
CA PRO A 57 -3.78 -13.70 8.51
C PRO A 57 -5.00 -12.82 8.77
N VAL A 58 -4.79 -11.51 8.63
CA VAL A 58 -5.80 -10.48 8.75
C VAL A 58 -5.92 -9.73 7.43
N PHE A 59 -7.14 -9.36 7.07
CA PHE A 59 -7.37 -8.44 5.97
C PHE A 59 -7.06 -7.02 6.41
N ILE A 60 -6.10 -6.39 5.74
CA ILE A 60 -5.79 -4.97 5.89
C ILE A 60 -6.21 -4.21 4.64
N ASN A 61 -6.51 -2.93 4.81
CA ASN A 61 -6.87 -2.03 3.73
C ASN A 61 -5.75 -1.00 3.52
N PRO A 62 -4.73 -1.34 2.70
CA PRO A 62 -3.61 -0.44 2.43
C PRO A 62 -3.93 0.58 1.33
N THR A 63 -4.97 0.31 0.54
CA THR A 63 -5.37 1.15 -0.60
C THR A 63 -6.72 1.79 -0.34
N HIS A 64 -6.71 3.06 0.01
CA HIS A 64 -7.91 3.85 0.29
C HIS A 64 -7.69 5.32 -0.09
N GLN A 65 -8.71 6.15 0.13
CA GLN A 65 -8.74 7.56 -0.29
C GLN A 65 -7.53 8.44 0.11
N TYR A 66 -6.76 8.04 1.13
CA TYR A 66 -5.56 8.74 1.64
C TYR A 66 -4.26 7.93 1.44
N SER A 67 -4.31 6.82 0.71
CA SER A 67 -3.21 5.89 0.47
C SER A 67 -3.43 5.21 -0.89
N ARG A 68 -3.22 5.97 -1.97
CA ARG A 68 -3.55 5.54 -3.34
C ARG A 68 -2.40 4.79 -4.00
N GLN A 69 -2.72 3.98 -5.03
CA GLN A 69 -1.71 3.22 -5.80
C GLN A 69 -1.51 3.75 -7.22
N GLY A 70 -2.12 4.89 -7.55
CA GLY A 70 -1.96 5.59 -8.83
C GLY A 70 -2.90 5.11 -9.93
N LEU A 71 -3.45 3.90 -9.81
CA LEU A 71 -4.47 3.31 -10.69
C LEU A 71 -5.56 2.58 -9.88
N ASP A 72 -5.76 2.95 -8.62
CA ASP A 72 -6.83 2.40 -7.81
C ASP A 72 -8.20 2.79 -8.39
N ASN A 73 -9.09 1.80 -8.52
CA ASN A 73 -10.49 2.05 -8.84
C ASN A 73 -11.19 2.65 -7.61
N PRO A 74 -11.71 3.89 -7.68
CA PRO A 74 -12.36 4.55 -6.54
C PRO A 74 -13.65 3.86 -6.09
N ASP A 75 -14.26 3.03 -6.94
CA ASP A 75 -15.47 2.26 -6.64
C ASP A 75 -15.17 0.90 -6.00
N ALA A 76 -13.89 0.55 -5.83
CA ALA A 76 -13.46 -0.72 -5.25
C ALA A 76 -12.89 -0.54 -3.84
N ILE A 77 -13.17 -1.50 -2.97
CA ILE A 77 -12.56 -1.60 -1.64
C ILE A 77 -11.56 -2.74 -1.67
N TYR A 78 -10.28 -2.42 -1.46
CA TYR A 78 -9.20 -3.38 -1.51
C TYR A 78 -8.85 -3.87 -0.11
N PHE A 79 -8.76 -5.19 0.02
CA PHE A 79 -8.19 -5.83 1.18
C PHE A 79 -7.09 -6.80 0.75
N ASN A 80 -6.01 -6.89 1.52
CA ASN A 80 -5.00 -7.93 1.36
C ASN A 80 -4.72 -8.62 2.70
N ALA A 81 -4.27 -9.86 2.61
CA ALA A 81 -3.74 -10.62 3.73
C ALA A 81 -2.48 -11.34 3.25
N TYR A 82 -1.44 -11.36 4.08
CA TYR A 82 -0.23 -12.13 3.78
C TYR A 82 -0.46 -13.60 4.11
N LEU A 83 0.01 -14.48 3.23
CA LEU A 83 -0.18 -15.93 3.34
C LEU A 83 1.17 -16.65 3.34
N LYS A 84 1.24 -17.80 4.02
CA LYS A 84 2.36 -18.74 3.94
C LYS A 84 2.07 -19.82 2.91
N GLU A 85 3.13 -20.28 2.25
CA GLU A 85 3.06 -21.45 1.38
C GLU A 85 2.75 -22.73 2.17
N GLY A 86 2.13 -23.71 1.50
CA GLY A 86 1.83 -25.02 2.11
C GLY A 86 0.73 -25.02 3.17
N VAL A 87 0.02 -23.90 3.36
CA VAL A 87 -1.10 -23.77 4.31
C VAL A 87 -2.43 -23.64 3.56
N GLU A 88 -3.46 -24.31 4.05
CA GLU A 88 -4.83 -24.13 3.57
C GLU A 88 -5.55 -23.06 4.40
N TYR A 89 -6.18 -22.10 3.72
CA TYR A 89 -6.90 -21.00 4.35
C TYR A 89 -8.38 -21.02 3.96
N VAL A 90 -9.25 -20.62 4.89
CA VAL A 90 -10.70 -20.53 4.66
C VAL A 90 -11.17 -19.10 4.92
N VAL A 91 -11.68 -18.42 3.90
CA VAL A 91 -12.36 -17.13 4.05
C VAL A 91 -13.82 -17.37 4.39
N ARG A 92 -14.30 -16.79 5.50
CA ARG A 92 -15.69 -16.89 5.96
C ARG A 92 -16.24 -15.51 6.30
N GLY A 93 -17.54 -15.34 6.15
CA GLY A 93 -18.22 -14.10 6.50
C GLY A 93 -19.59 -13.99 5.85
N ARG A 94 -20.09 -12.76 5.73
CA ARG A 94 -21.35 -12.46 5.06
C ARG A 94 -21.08 -11.85 3.69
N ARG A 95 -21.62 -12.45 2.62
CA ARG A 95 -21.45 -11.98 1.23
C ARG A 95 -21.89 -10.51 1.01
N GLY A 96 -22.89 -10.04 1.77
CA GLY A 96 -23.44 -8.70 1.60
C GLY A 96 -24.16 -8.54 0.26
N THR A 97 -24.20 -7.31 -0.25
CA THR A 97 -25.00 -6.93 -1.44
C THR A 97 -24.18 -6.30 -2.57
N SER A 98 -22.83 -6.25 -2.47
CA SER A 98 -21.99 -5.73 -3.55
C SER A 98 -22.27 -6.51 -4.84
N ALA A 99 -22.39 -5.81 -5.97
CA ALA A 99 -22.58 -6.44 -7.27
C ALA A 99 -21.38 -7.32 -7.65
N ASP A 100 -20.16 -6.82 -7.43
CA ASP A 100 -18.93 -7.54 -7.69
C ASP A 100 -18.17 -7.89 -6.41
N LEU A 101 -17.56 -9.08 -6.39
CA LEU A 101 -16.66 -9.55 -5.35
C LEU A 101 -15.69 -10.54 -5.98
N SER A 102 -14.41 -10.17 -5.98
CA SER A 102 -13.33 -10.99 -6.50
C SER A 102 -12.30 -11.32 -5.42
N PHE A 103 -11.66 -12.47 -5.59
CA PHE A 103 -10.52 -12.89 -4.78
C PHE A 103 -9.36 -13.20 -5.72
N GLN A 104 -8.18 -12.69 -5.40
CA GLN A 104 -6.96 -12.96 -6.14
C GLN A 104 -5.89 -13.45 -5.17
N VAL A 105 -5.19 -14.51 -5.58
CA VAL A 105 -3.95 -14.94 -4.92
C VAL A 105 -2.80 -14.48 -5.79
N MET A 106 -1.89 -13.70 -5.20
CA MET A 106 -0.71 -13.18 -5.87
C MET A 106 0.53 -13.86 -5.29
N GLY A 107 1.43 -14.31 -6.17
CA GLY A 107 2.75 -14.79 -5.79
C GLY A 107 3.79 -13.67 -5.93
N GLY A 108 4.82 -13.70 -5.09
CA GLY A 108 5.87 -12.69 -5.03
C GLY A 108 5.70 -11.71 -3.87
N THR A 109 6.79 -11.02 -3.53
CA THR A 109 6.80 -9.95 -2.53
C THR A 109 6.91 -8.59 -3.23
N TYR A 110 6.20 -7.58 -2.71
CA TYR A 110 6.62 -6.19 -2.88
C TYR A 110 7.88 -5.99 -2.02
N SER A 111 9.02 -6.51 -2.48
CA SER A 111 10.32 -6.41 -1.81
C SER A 111 11.30 -5.66 -2.68
#